data_AF-A0A956ZG05-F1
#
_entry.id   AF-A0A956ZG05-F1
#
_cell.length_a   1.000
_cell.length_b   1.000
_cell.length_c   1.000
_cell.angle_alpha   90.00
_cell.angle_beta   90.00
_cell.angle_gamma   90.00
#
_symmetry.space_group_name_H-M   'P 1'
#
loop_
_entity.id
_entity.type
_entity.pdbx_description
1 polymer ?
#
loop_
_entity_poly.entity_id
_entity_poly.type
_entity_poly.pdbx_seq_one_letter_code
_entity_poly.pdbx_strand_id
1 'polypeptide(L)'
;MEAETTTETTKDYGLELTNNSKTSWAFSMPRDRTCIMATGVCRRLCYGNGIRYQSKGQKAKRMRNYRTVELLLIKDGPELLAENLVGLLDQVRPSDWLAARITGDPTKTPWTLRIHDVGDFHKKEYVRSWIIAAEKRPDCSLWFYTRSFRERRLFEELTELAALPNCRGFLSVDTENYEAGVKAVAQGGGVWKLAMLQQKEEEIGEMLGELVGRDGSGAGEILSFPYHRGRYHVEPVAHPDIFTCPAVTGEYKLESSASKLRPCQACSYCLP
;
A
#
# COMPACT_ATOMS: atom_id res chain seq x y z
N MET A 1 -5.51 -44.98 -1.91
CA MET A 1 -5.24 -43.58 -1.53
C MET A 1 -4.40 -42.99 -2.64
N GLU A 2 -5.05 -42.55 -3.70
CA GLU A 2 -4.38 -41.86 -4.81
C GLU A 2 -4.24 -40.39 -4.42
N ALA A 3 -3.00 -39.91 -4.42
CA ALA A 3 -2.70 -38.50 -4.27
C ALA A 3 -3.19 -37.78 -5.53
N GLU A 4 -4.25 -37.00 -5.37
CA GLU A 4 -4.81 -36.14 -6.40
C GLU A 4 -3.77 -35.09 -6.79
N THR A 5 -2.96 -35.42 -7.79
CA THR A 5 -1.95 -34.52 -8.36
C THR A 5 -2.69 -33.53 -9.24
N THR A 6 -3.13 -32.42 -8.64
CA THR A 6 -3.73 -31.31 -9.38
C THR A 6 -2.68 -30.76 -10.33
N THR A 7 -2.91 -30.94 -11.63
CA THR A 7 -2.08 -30.38 -12.70
C THR A 7 -2.26 -28.87 -12.70
N GLU A 8 -1.42 -28.16 -11.92
CA GLU A 8 -1.33 -26.71 -11.98
C GLU A 8 -1.00 -26.28 -13.41
N THR A 9 -1.93 -25.55 -14.02
CA THR A 9 -1.75 -25.09 -15.39
C THR A 9 -0.95 -23.80 -15.41
N THR A 10 -0.30 -23.47 -16.53
CA THR A 10 0.43 -22.20 -16.71
C THR A 10 -0.42 -20.94 -16.46
N LYS A 11 -1.76 -21.06 -16.40
CA LYS A 11 -2.72 -19.98 -16.07
C LYS A 11 -2.82 -19.68 -14.57
N ASP A 12 -2.22 -20.50 -13.71
CA ASP A 12 -2.27 -20.35 -12.25
C ASP A 12 -1.19 -19.42 -11.68
N TYR A 13 -0.22 -19.03 -12.52
CA TYR A 13 0.94 -18.20 -12.17
C TYR A 13 1.03 -16.95 -13.07
N GLY A 14 1.78 -15.96 -12.59
CA GLY A 14 2.00 -14.67 -13.24
C GLY A 14 1.50 -13.51 -12.38
N LEU A 15 2.36 -12.53 -12.16
CA LEU A 15 1.99 -11.31 -11.43
C LEU A 15 1.10 -10.41 -12.30
N GLU A 16 0.03 -9.90 -11.69
CA GLU A 16 -0.91 -9.01 -12.32
C GLU A 16 -1.23 -7.79 -11.45
N LEU A 17 -1.47 -6.68 -12.13
CA LEU A 17 -1.92 -5.44 -11.50
C LEU A 17 -3.45 -5.30 -11.52
N THR A 18 -3.93 -4.45 -10.61
CA THR A 18 -5.28 -3.92 -10.60
C THR A 18 -5.26 -2.42 -10.81
N ASN A 19 -6.26 -1.90 -11.52
CA ASN A 19 -6.42 -0.45 -11.65
C ASN A 19 -6.72 0.15 -10.27
N ASN A 20 -5.98 1.17 -9.86
CA ASN A 20 -6.16 1.87 -8.60
C ASN A 20 -6.71 3.28 -8.86
N SER A 21 -7.82 3.64 -8.20
CA SER A 21 -8.47 4.93 -8.42
C SER A 21 -7.63 6.13 -7.95
N LYS A 22 -6.65 5.92 -7.07
CA LYS A 22 -5.80 6.97 -6.50
C LYS A 22 -4.52 7.21 -7.28
N THR A 23 -3.92 6.17 -7.87
CA THR A 23 -2.57 6.24 -8.50
C THR A 23 -2.44 5.48 -9.83
N SER A 24 -3.55 5.04 -10.41
CA SER A 24 -3.65 4.24 -11.64
C SER A 24 -3.40 2.76 -11.46
N TRP A 25 -2.35 2.33 -10.75
CA TRP A 25 -2.02 0.90 -10.62
C TRP A 25 -1.70 0.47 -9.20
N ALA A 26 -2.11 -0.75 -8.85
CA ALA A 26 -1.73 -1.41 -7.62
C ALA A 26 -1.39 -2.88 -7.84
N PHE A 27 -0.36 -3.37 -7.15
CA PHE A 27 -0.14 -4.80 -6.96
C PHE A 27 -0.86 -5.24 -5.69
N SER A 28 -1.48 -6.43 -5.65
CA SER A 28 -2.26 -6.85 -4.46
C SER A 28 -2.28 -8.35 -4.27
N MET A 29 -2.47 -8.78 -3.02
CA MET A 29 -2.47 -10.16 -2.57
C MET A 29 -3.69 -10.46 -1.69
N PRO A 30 -4.01 -11.74 -1.43
CA PRO A 30 -5.21 -12.11 -0.69
C PRO A 30 -4.99 -11.88 0.81
N ARG A 31 -5.82 -11.02 1.39
CA ARG A 31 -5.73 -10.62 2.81
C ARG A 31 -5.84 -11.77 3.81
N ASP A 32 -6.55 -12.84 3.45
CA ASP A 32 -6.68 -14.06 4.26
C ASP A 32 -5.40 -14.90 4.29
N ARG A 33 -4.41 -14.56 3.45
CA ARG A 33 -3.07 -15.13 3.47
C ARG A 33 -2.03 -14.16 3.99
N THR A 34 -2.15 -12.87 3.66
CA THR A 34 -1.03 -11.93 3.85
C THR A 34 -1.23 -10.87 4.93
N CYS A 35 -2.46 -10.59 5.38
CA CYS A 35 -2.69 -9.61 6.46
C CYS A 35 -2.48 -10.24 7.85
N ILE A 36 -1.23 -10.57 8.17
CA ILE A 36 -0.83 -11.31 9.38
C ILE A 36 -1.06 -10.55 10.69
N MET A 37 -1.16 -9.22 10.64
CA MET A 37 -1.37 -8.35 11.82
C MET A 37 -2.64 -7.48 11.72
N ALA A 38 -3.60 -7.89 10.90
CA ALA A 38 -4.88 -7.17 10.82
C ALA A 38 -5.69 -7.31 12.12
N THR A 39 -6.00 -6.15 12.72
CA THR A 39 -6.88 -5.94 13.87
C THR A 39 -8.34 -6.27 13.54
N GLY A 40 -9.19 -6.37 14.56
CA GLY A 40 -10.63 -6.54 14.40
C GLY A 40 -11.25 -5.37 13.63
N VAL A 41 -10.91 -4.13 14.00
CA VAL A 41 -11.25 -2.91 13.26
C VAL A 41 -10.83 -3.00 11.79
N CYS A 42 -9.56 -3.31 11.50
CA CYS A 42 -9.05 -3.41 10.14
C CYS A 42 -9.85 -4.41 9.30
N ARG A 43 -10.14 -5.61 9.84
CA ARG A 43 -10.91 -6.64 9.10
C ARG A 43 -12.32 -6.17 8.78
N ARG A 44 -12.95 -5.47 9.71
CA ARG A 44 -14.31 -4.92 9.59
C ARG A 44 -14.38 -3.82 8.53
N LEU A 45 -13.45 -2.87 8.59
CA LEU A 45 -13.43 -1.67 7.74
C LEU A 45 -12.63 -1.83 6.44
N CYS A 46 -11.96 -2.98 6.24
CA CYS A 46 -11.11 -3.24 5.09
C CYS A 46 -11.77 -2.85 3.75
N TYR A 47 -11.09 -2.04 2.94
CA TYR A 47 -11.55 -1.68 1.59
C TYR A 47 -11.84 -2.90 0.71
N GLY A 48 -11.11 -4.00 0.94
CA GLY A 48 -11.37 -5.29 0.29
C GLY A 48 -12.76 -5.87 0.55
N ASN A 49 -13.54 -5.35 1.51
CA ASN A 49 -14.95 -5.70 1.73
C ASN A 49 -15.90 -5.04 0.71
N GLY A 50 -15.42 -4.08 -0.08
CA GLY A 50 -16.20 -3.43 -1.13
C GLY A 50 -16.54 -4.38 -2.28
N ILE A 51 -17.70 -4.17 -2.91
CA ILE A 51 -18.23 -5.05 -3.98
C ILE A 51 -17.23 -5.27 -5.13
N ARG A 52 -16.44 -4.23 -5.45
CA ARG A 52 -15.37 -4.25 -6.44
C ARG A 52 -14.32 -5.34 -6.21
N TYR A 53 -14.08 -5.72 -4.95
CA TYR A 53 -13.04 -6.66 -4.55
C TYR A 53 -13.56 -8.08 -4.33
N GLN A 54 -14.88 -8.28 -4.36
CA GLN A 54 -15.51 -9.52 -3.94
C GLN A 54 -15.79 -10.52 -5.08
N SER A 55 -15.67 -10.11 -6.34
CA SER A 55 -15.92 -10.99 -7.48
C SER A 55 -14.90 -12.14 -7.56
N LYS A 56 -15.33 -13.29 -8.11
CA LYS A 56 -14.48 -14.48 -8.27
C LYS A 56 -13.18 -14.16 -9.01
N GLY A 57 -13.26 -13.41 -10.11
CA GLY A 57 -12.08 -13.02 -10.90
C GLY A 57 -11.10 -12.14 -10.13
N GLN A 58 -11.59 -11.21 -9.30
CA GLN A 58 -10.73 -10.34 -8.49
C GLN A 58 -10.02 -11.09 -7.37
N LYS A 59 -10.69 -12.09 -6.76
CA LYS A 59 -10.08 -12.99 -5.77
C LYS A 59 -9.06 -13.92 -6.44
N ALA A 60 -9.40 -14.50 -7.58
CA ALA A 60 -8.52 -15.38 -8.33
C ALA A 60 -7.22 -14.68 -8.76
N LYS A 61 -7.30 -13.43 -9.24
CA LYS A 61 -6.13 -12.62 -9.60
C LYS A 61 -5.17 -12.45 -8.41
N ARG A 62 -5.69 -12.07 -7.24
CA ARG A 62 -4.88 -11.89 -6.02
C ARG A 62 -4.28 -13.23 -5.55
N MET A 63 -5.05 -14.31 -5.64
CA MET A 63 -4.54 -15.64 -5.29
C MET A 63 -3.41 -16.08 -6.22
N ARG A 64 -3.52 -15.83 -7.52
CA ARG A 64 -2.43 -16.08 -8.48
C ARG A 64 -1.19 -15.24 -8.18
N ASN A 65 -1.34 -13.96 -7.83
CA ASN A 65 -0.23 -13.13 -7.36
C ASN A 65 0.48 -13.77 -6.16
N TYR A 66 -0.29 -14.21 -5.15
CA TYR A 66 0.27 -14.89 -3.98
C TYR A 66 0.99 -16.18 -4.34
N ARG A 67 0.36 -17.07 -5.12
CA ARG A 67 1.00 -18.33 -5.56
C ARG A 67 2.30 -18.08 -6.31
N THR A 68 2.33 -17.07 -7.18
CA THR A 68 3.54 -16.69 -7.93
C THR A 68 4.64 -16.17 -7.01
N VAL A 69 4.30 -15.27 -6.08
CA VAL A 69 5.24 -14.79 -5.05
C VAL A 69 5.84 -15.95 -4.28
N GLU A 70 4.99 -16.84 -3.76
CA GLU A 70 5.42 -18.00 -2.97
C GLU A 70 6.29 -18.96 -3.79
N LEU A 71 5.90 -19.26 -5.03
CA LEU A 71 6.67 -20.12 -5.94
C LEU A 71 8.07 -19.56 -6.17
N LEU A 72 8.19 -18.28 -6.54
CA LEU A 72 9.48 -17.68 -6.89
C LEU A 72 10.39 -17.57 -5.67
N LEU A 73 9.83 -17.21 -4.51
CA LEU A 73 10.57 -17.20 -3.24
C LEU A 73 11.08 -18.59 -2.85
N ILE A 74 10.28 -19.64 -3.06
CA ILE A 74 10.69 -21.03 -2.77
C ILE A 74 11.77 -21.50 -3.76
N LYS A 75 11.69 -21.09 -5.02
CA LYS A 75 12.60 -21.56 -6.08
C LYS A 75 13.98 -20.96 -5.97
N ASP A 76 14.08 -19.64 -5.81
CA ASP A 76 15.38 -18.96 -5.82
C ASP A 76 15.34 -17.61 -5.07
N GLY A 77 14.45 -17.50 -4.09
CA GLY A 77 14.47 -16.40 -3.13
C GLY A 77 14.06 -15.02 -3.67
N PRO A 78 14.46 -13.95 -2.95
CA PRO A 78 14.10 -12.57 -3.26
C PRO A 78 14.52 -12.10 -4.65
N GLU A 79 15.68 -12.53 -5.14
CA GLU A 79 16.29 -12.09 -6.39
C GLU A 79 15.43 -12.49 -7.59
N LEU A 80 15.00 -13.76 -7.65
CA LEU A 80 14.14 -14.27 -8.70
C LEU A 80 12.75 -13.61 -8.66
N LEU A 81 12.19 -13.39 -7.47
CA LEU A 81 10.94 -12.64 -7.38
C LEU A 81 11.13 -11.18 -7.82
N ALA A 82 12.25 -10.55 -7.49
CA ALA A 82 12.55 -9.18 -7.88
C ALA A 82 12.64 -9.02 -9.39
N GLU A 83 13.19 -10.00 -10.13
CA GLU A 83 13.15 -10.00 -11.60
C GLU A 83 11.71 -9.90 -12.13
N ASN A 84 10.80 -10.68 -11.55
CA ASN A 84 9.41 -10.63 -11.97
C ASN A 84 8.73 -9.30 -11.57
N LEU A 85 9.04 -8.75 -10.39
CA LEU A 85 8.53 -7.45 -9.93
C LEU A 85 9.06 -6.29 -10.79
N VAL A 86 10.29 -6.34 -11.24
CA VAL A 86 10.84 -5.35 -12.19
C VAL A 86 10.06 -5.36 -13.49
N GLY A 87 9.76 -6.54 -14.05
CA GLY A 87 8.90 -6.65 -15.22
C GLY A 87 7.49 -6.06 -14.98
N LEU A 88 6.95 -6.22 -13.78
CA LEU A 88 5.66 -5.64 -13.38
C LEU A 88 5.70 -4.10 -13.32
N LEU A 89 6.78 -3.52 -12.78
CA LEU A 89 6.99 -2.07 -12.77
C LEU A 89 7.13 -1.50 -14.18
N ASP A 90 7.77 -2.25 -15.08
CA ASP A 90 7.98 -1.86 -16.47
C ASP A 90 6.67 -1.81 -17.26
N GLN A 91 5.70 -2.67 -16.94
CA GLN A 91 4.37 -2.67 -17.57
C GLN A 91 3.59 -1.38 -17.32
N VAL A 92 3.88 -0.64 -16.24
CA VAL A 92 3.16 0.60 -15.88
C VAL A 92 3.96 1.85 -16.15
N ARG A 93 5.08 1.72 -16.85
CA ARG A 93 5.89 2.86 -17.27
C ARG A 93 5.09 3.76 -18.21
N PRO A 94 5.07 5.10 -18.00
CA PRO A 94 4.40 6.04 -18.90
C PRO A 94 4.93 5.90 -20.32
N SER A 95 4.08 6.00 -21.34
CA SER A 95 4.49 5.77 -22.74
C SER A 95 5.48 6.80 -23.27
N ASP A 96 5.49 8.00 -22.71
CA ASP A 96 6.35 9.12 -23.06
C ASP A 96 7.61 9.22 -22.18
N TRP A 97 7.86 8.24 -21.30
CA TRP A 97 8.98 8.27 -20.34
C TRP A 97 10.35 8.53 -20.99
N LEU A 98 10.62 7.93 -22.15
CA LEU A 98 11.91 8.08 -22.82
C LEU A 98 12.07 9.46 -23.43
N ALA A 99 10.98 10.01 -23.99
CA ALA A 99 10.96 11.37 -24.51
C ALA A 99 11.18 12.36 -23.36
N ALA A 100 10.39 12.25 -22.29
CA ALA A 100 10.52 13.04 -21.06
C ALA A 100 11.96 13.02 -20.50
N ARG A 101 12.58 11.84 -20.44
CA ARG A 101 13.96 11.69 -19.96
C ARG A 101 14.99 12.40 -20.84
N ILE A 102 14.80 12.41 -22.17
CA ILE A 102 15.73 13.04 -23.12
C ILE A 102 15.52 14.56 -23.14
N THR A 103 14.26 15.03 -23.07
CA THR A 103 13.94 16.46 -23.14
C THR A 103 14.06 17.17 -21.80
N GLY A 104 14.06 16.43 -20.69
CA GLY A 104 14.01 17.00 -19.34
C GLY A 104 12.60 17.41 -18.89
N ASP A 105 11.57 17.10 -19.69
CA ASP A 105 10.17 17.38 -19.37
C ASP A 105 9.61 16.33 -18.40
N PRO A 106 8.57 16.66 -17.61
CA PRO A 106 7.81 15.66 -16.87
C PRO A 106 7.01 14.75 -17.81
N THR A 107 6.88 13.48 -17.45
CA THR A 107 5.94 12.56 -18.12
C THR A 107 4.50 13.06 -17.99
N LYS A 108 3.66 12.82 -19.01
CA LYS A 108 2.23 13.11 -18.98
C LYS A 108 1.50 12.52 -17.78
N THR A 109 1.92 11.32 -17.36
CA THR A 109 1.43 10.68 -16.14
C THR A 109 2.62 10.21 -15.30
N PRO A 110 2.65 10.48 -13.99
CA PRO A 110 3.70 9.98 -13.12
C PRO A 110 3.83 8.45 -13.16
N TRP A 111 5.07 7.94 -13.15
CA TRP A 111 5.33 6.51 -13.04
C TRP A 111 5.19 6.05 -11.59
N THR A 112 3.97 5.68 -11.21
CA THR A 112 3.64 5.36 -9.81
C THR A 112 3.03 3.97 -9.68
N LEU A 113 3.39 3.22 -8.64
CA LEU A 113 2.74 1.97 -8.26
C LEU A 113 2.42 1.94 -6.76
N ARG A 114 1.17 1.61 -6.41
CA ARG A 114 0.83 1.26 -5.03
C ARG A 114 1.16 -0.20 -4.75
N ILE A 115 1.96 -0.47 -3.71
CA ILE A 115 2.10 -1.83 -3.17
C ILE A 115 0.92 -2.06 -2.21
N HIS A 116 0.07 -3.01 -2.57
CA HIS A 116 -1.17 -3.43 -1.91
C HIS A 116 -2.30 -2.38 -1.88
N ASP A 117 -3.30 -2.58 -2.75
CA ASP A 117 -4.66 -2.07 -2.51
C ASP A 117 -5.44 -2.94 -1.53
N VAL A 118 -5.13 -4.25 -1.53
CA VAL A 118 -5.62 -5.30 -0.63
C VAL A 118 -4.47 -6.27 -0.37
N GLY A 119 -4.42 -6.79 0.85
CA GLY A 119 -3.29 -7.60 1.34
C GLY A 119 -2.33 -6.73 2.15
N ASP A 120 -1.29 -7.36 2.65
CA ASP A 120 -0.17 -6.71 3.36
C ASP A 120 1.11 -7.52 3.10
N PHE A 121 2.24 -7.06 3.66
CA PHE A 121 3.51 -7.79 3.70
C PHE A 121 3.45 -8.89 4.75
N HIS A 122 3.89 -10.11 4.39
CA HIS A 122 3.82 -11.29 5.28
C HIS A 122 5.15 -12.03 5.46
N LYS A 123 6.20 -11.68 4.71
CA LYS A 123 7.52 -12.34 4.74
C LYS A 123 8.63 -11.32 4.50
N LYS A 124 9.75 -11.48 5.21
CA LYS A 124 10.92 -10.61 5.06
C LYS A 124 11.54 -10.73 3.66
N GLU A 125 11.55 -11.94 3.10
CA GLU A 125 12.07 -12.22 1.75
C GLU A 125 11.22 -11.55 0.67
N TYR A 126 9.91 -11.42 0.92
CA TYR A 126 9.00 -10.69 0.05
C TYR A 126 9.24 -9.17 0.10
N VAL A 127 9.65 -8.63 1.25
CA VAL A 127 10.04 -7.21 1.34
C VAL A 127 11.35 -6.97 0.60
N ARG A 128 12.33 -7.86 0.76
CA ARG A 128 13.61 -7.79 0.02
C ARG A 128 13.45 -7.78 -1.49
N SER A 129 12.52 -8.57 -2.04
CA SER A 129 12.30 -8.55 -3.48
C SER A 129 11.77 -7.19 -3.98
N TRP A 130 10.99 -6.48 -3.15
CA TRP A 130 10.58 -5.11 -3.45
C TRP A 130 11.73 -4.11 -3.33
N ILE A 131 12.62 -4.26 -2.34
CA ILE A 131 13.83 -3.41 -2.22
C ILE A 131 14.65 -3.51 -3.50
N ILE A 132 14.99 -4.72 -3.93
CA ILE A 132 15.76 -4.97 -5.15
C ILE A 132 15.05 -4.39 -6.38
N ALA A 133 13.72 -4.56 -6.48
CA ALA A 133 12.96 -4.05 -7.61
C ALA A 133 12.90 -2.51 -7.63
N ALA A 134 12.75 -1.88 -6.47
CA ALA A 134 12.72 -0.43 -6.30
C ALA A 134 14.08 0.20 -6.67
N GLU A 135 15.18 -0.38 -6.22
CA GLU A 135 16.54 0.06 -6.57
C GLU A 135 16.82 -0.07 -8.07
N LYS A 136 16.33 -1.13 -8.71
CA LYS A 136 16.45 -1.31 -10.16
C LYS A 136 15.59 -0.34 -10.97
N ARG A 137 14.60 0.32 -10.35
CA ARG A 137 13.66 1.24 -11.01
C ARG A 137 13.48 2.54 -10.18
N PRO A 138 14.55 3.34 -10.03
CA PRO A 138 14.53 4.53 -9.18
C PRO A 138 13.54 5.60 -9.68
N ASP A 139 13.20 5.59 -10.98
CA ASP A 139 12.24 6.53 -11.58
C ASP A 139 10.77 6.17 -11.27
N CYS A 140 10.51 4.97 -10.73
CA CYS A 140 9.16 4.55 -10.35
C CYS A 140 8.90 4.87 -8.88
N SER A 141 7.93 5.76 -8.61
CA SER A 141 7.49 6.10 -7.26
C SER A 141 6.58 5.02 -6.69
N LEU A 142 7.07 4.33 -5.65
CA LEU A 142 6.36 3.30 -4.91
C LEU A 142 5.82 3.84 -3.60
N TRP A 143 4.67 3.33 -3.18
CA TRP A 143 4.09 3.71 -1.89
C TRP A 143 3.16 2.61 -1.36
N PHE A 144 3.04 2.54 -0.04
CA PHE A 144 2.27 1.48 0.62
C PHE A 144 1.78 1.85 2.02
N TYR A 145 0.77 1.11 2.46
CA TYR A 145 0.33 1.07 3.85
C TYR A 145 0.58 -0.31 4.40
N THR A 146 1.08 -0.41 5.63
CA THR A 146 1.28 -1.72 6.27
C THR A 146 0.86 -1.71 7.73
N ARG A 147 0.39 -2.86 8.20
CA ARG A 147 0.17 -3.16 9.63
C ARG A 147 1.20 -4.14 10.17
N SER A 148 2.12 -4.59 9.32
CA SER A 148 3.09 -5.64 9.60
C SER A 148 4.33 -5.13 10.34
N PHE A 149 4.13 -4.31 11.38
CA PHE A 149 5.19 -3.62 12.12
C PHE A 149 5.42 -4.14 13.55
N ARG A 150 4.74 -5.23 13.97
CA ARG A 150 4.95 -5.85 15.29
C ARG A 150 5.96 -6.99 15.31
N GLU A 151 6.24 -7.59 14.14
CA GLU A 151 7.29 -8.61 14.02
C GLU A 151 8.57 -7.89 13.61
N ARG A 152 9.58 -7.99 14.47
CA ARG A 152 10.79 -7.18 14.39
C ARG A 152 11.54 -7.35 13.07
N ARG A 153 11.75 -8.59 12.61
CA ARG A 153 12.56 -8.85 11.41
C ARG A 153 11.88 -8.33 10.15
N LEU A 154 10.57 -8.51 10.05
CA LEU A 154 9.77 -7.97 8.96
C LEU A 154 9.74 -6.44 8.98
N PHE A 155 9.61 -5.83 10.17
CA PHE A 155 9.62 -4.39 10.33
C PHE A 155 10.97 -3.76 9.96
N GLU A 156 12.08 -4.42 10.29
CA GLU A 156 13.43 -4.00 9.88
C GLU A 156 13.56 -3.91 8.35
N GLU A 157 13.17 -4.96 7.61
CA GLU A 157 13.19 -4.91 6.13
C GLU A 157 12.20 -3.88 5.57
N LEU A 158 11.02 -3.74 6.19
CA LEU A 158 10.04 -2.73 5.77
C LEU A 158 10.57 -1.32 5.93
N THR A 159 11.35 -1.08 6.98
CA THR A 159 12.00 0.22 7.24
C THR A 159 13.07 0.49 6.19
N GLU A 160 13.84 -0.53 5.79
CA GLU A 160 14.78 -0.41 4.67
C GLU A 160 14.07 -0.08 3.36
N LEU A 161 12.96 -0.76 3.04
CA LEU A 161 12.14 -0.44 1.86
C LEU A 161 11.60 0.99 1.92
N ALA A 162 11.08 1.43 3.07
CA ALA A 162 10.53 2.77 3.25
C ALA A 162 11.59 3.87 3.24
N ALA A 163 12.87 3.53 3.47
CA ALA A 163 13.99 4.46 3.42
C ALA A 163 14.49 4.73 1.99
N LEU A 164 14.08 3.94 0.99
CA LEU A 164 14.49 4.16 -0.39
C LEU A 164 13.93 5.48 -0.93
N PRO A 165 14.70 6.27 -1.72
CA PRO A 165 14.27 7.59 -2.21
C PRO A 165 13.00 7.57 -3.07
N ASN A 166 12.71 6.43 -3.72
CA ASN A 166 11.54 6.23 -4.56
C ASN A 166 10.45 5.41 -3.87
N CYS A 167 10.47 5.29 -2.55
CA CYS A 167 9.48 4.58 -1.76
C CYS A 167 8.92 5.45 -0.64
N ARG A 168 7.61 5.38 -0.41
CA ARG A 168 6.98 6.00 0.77
C ARG A 168 6.10 5.01 1.53
N GLY A 169 6.51 4.69 2.76
CA GLY A 169 5.81 3.80 3.66
C GLY A 169 4.93 4.54 4.68
N PHE A 170 3.77 3.98 4.97
CA PHE A 170 2.88 4.46 6.03
C PHE A 170 2.50 3.31 6.96
N LEU A 171 2.60 3.53 8.26
CA LEU A 171 2.09 2.58 9.26
C LEU A 171 0.59 2.80 9.45
N SER A 172 -0.20 1.79 9.10
CA SER A 172 -1.66 1.87 9.25
C SER A 172 -2.06 1.57 10.69
N VAL A 173 -2.69 2.55 11.34
CA VAL A 173 -3.10 2.47 12.73
C VAL A 173 -4.62 2.59 12.89
N ASP A 174 -5.15 1.99 13.94
CA ASP A 174 -6.50 2.18 14.47
C ASP A 174 -6.49 2.03 16.00
N THR A 175 -7.67 2.08 16.62
CA THR A 175 -7.82 2.03 18.07
C THR A 175 -7.29 0.75 18.72
N GLU A 176 -7.01 -0.32 17.95
CA GLU A 176 -6.47 -1.59 18.48
C GLU A 176 -4.94 -1.70 18.36
N ASN A 177 -4.26 -0.88 17.54
CA ASN A 177 -2.81 -1.01 17.32
C ASN A 177 -2.01 0.30 17.31
N TYR A 178 -2.63 1.45 17.60
CA TYR A 178 -1.97 2.76 17.50
C TYR A 178 -0.74 2.89 18.41
N GLU A 179 -0.77 2.42 19.65
CA GLU A 179 0.41 2.45 20.54
C GLU A 179 1.63 1.74 19.93
N ALA A 180 1.40 0.59 19.28
CA ALA A 180 2.46 -0.14 18.60
C ALA A 180 2.95 0.62 17.36
N GLY A 181 2.06 1.33 16.68
CA GLY A 181 2.41 2.22 15.56
C GLY A 181 3.27 3.40 16.00
N VAL A 182 2.92 4.09 17.10
CA VAL A 182 3.71 5.18 17.68
C VAL A 182 5.11 4.71 18.06
N LYS A 183 5.21 3.55 18.73
CA LYS A 183 6.50 2.93 19.05
C LYS A 183 7.32 2.59 17.80
N ALA A 184 6.67 2.08 16.76
CA ALA A 184 7.32 1.75 15.50
C ALA A 184 7.84 3.00 14.77
N VAL A 185 7.11 4.13 14.76
CA VAL A 185 7.61 5.40 14.21
C VAL A 185 8.88 5.85 14.93
N ALA A 186 8.87 5.83 16.26
CA ALA A 186 10.03 6.21 17.07
C ALA A 186 11.25 5.32 16.78
N GLN A 187 11.05 4.04 16.49
CA GLN A 187 12.10 3.08 16.17
C GLN A 187 12.62 3.18 14.73
N GLY A 188 11.77 3.58 13.78
CA GLY A 188 12.08 3.51 12.36
C GLY A 188 12.82 4.73 11.79
N GLY A 189 13.53 5.50 12.62
CA GLY A 189 14.49 6.51 12.15
C GLY A 189 13.91 7.65 11.32
N GLY A 190 12.63 7.98 11.49
CA GLY A 190 11.98 9.12 10.82
C GLY A 190 11.48 8.86 9.40
N VAL A 191 11.59 7.63 8.87
CA VAL A 191 11.09 7.31 7.52
C VAL A 191 9.57 7.05 7.47
N TRP A 192 8.96 6.80 8.63
CA TRP A 192 7.56 6.41 8.73
C TRP A 192 6.64 7.60 9.00
N LYS A 193 5.53 7.61 8.26
CA LYS A 193 4.34 8.41 8.55
C LYS A 193 3.22 7.51 9.07
N LEU A 194 2.24 8.08 9.77
CA LEU A 194 1.07 7.33 10.24
C LEU A 194 -0.10 7.48 9.29
N ALA A 195 -0.81 6.38 9.04
CA ALA A 195 -2.08 6.35 8.31
C ALA A 195 -3.19 5.88 9.25
N MET A 196 -3.94 6.82 9.80
CA MET A 196 -5.05 6.55 10.70
C MET A 196 -6.26 6.04 9.92
N LEU A 197 -6.66 4.79 10.16
CA LEU A 197 -7.94 4.26 9.72
C LEU A 197 -9.02 4.81 10.65
N GLN A 198 -9.59 5.95 10.27
CA GLN A 198 -10.46 6.72 11.14
C GLN A 198 -11.82 6.01 11.31
N GLN A 199 -12.09 5.65 12.57
CA GLN A 199 -13.39 5.24 13.10
C GLN A 199 -14.22 6.47 13.51
N LYS A 200 -15.39 6.27 14.13
CA LYS A 200 -16.19 7.41 14.58
C LYS A 200 -15.44 8.25 15.62
N GLU A 201 -15.74 9.54 15.69
CA GLU A 201 -15.04 10.47 16.55
C GLU A 201 -15.09 10.06 18.04
N GLU A 202 -16.23 9.52 18.48
CA GLU A 202 -16.40 9.05 19.87
C GLU A 202 -15.51 7.84 20.22
N GLU A 203 -15.04 7.12 19.20
CA GLU A 203 -14.22 5.90 19.37
C GLU A 203 -12.72 6.21 19.34
N ILE A 204 -12.30 7.38 18.85
CA ILE A 204 -10.89 7.67 18.56
C ILE A 204 -10.27 8.70 19.49
N GLY A 205 -11.01 9.30 20.43
CA GLY A 205 -10.50 10.43 21.23
C GLY A 205 -9.17 10.17 21.96
N GLU A 206 -9.01 8.98 22.54
CA GLU A 206 -7.77 8.56 23.21
C GLU A 206 -6.62 8.40 22.20
N MET A 207 -6.83 7.60 21.16
CA MET A 207 -5.86 7.42 20.07
C MET A 207 -5.46 8.77 19.47
N LEU A 208 -6.42 9.63 19.17
CA LEU A 208 -6.20 10.93 18.57
C LEU A 208 -5.29 11.78 19.45
N GLY A 209 -5.59 11.86 20.76
CA GLY A 209 -4.79 12.59 21.73
C GLY A 209 -3.36 12.07 21.85
N GLU A 210 -3.14 10.76 21.72
CA GLU A 210 -1.78 10.20 21.69
C GLU A 210 -1.05 10.46 20.36
N LEU A 211 -1.75 10.35 19.23
CA LEU A 211 -1.13 10.53 17.91
C LEU A 211 -0.68 11.98 17.70
N VAL A 212 -1.52 12.97 18.00
CA VAL A 212 -1.17 14.39 17.83
C VAL A 212 -0.29 14.92 18.97
N GLY A 213 -0.24 14.21 20.10
CA GLY A 213 0.44 14.64 21.32
C GLY A 213 -0.30 15.80 22.02
N ARG A 214 -0.05 15.98 23.32
CA ARG A 214 -0.63 17.11 24.09
C ARG A 214 0.14 18.43 23.90
N ASP A 215 1.40 18.34 23.44
CA ASP A 215 2.38 19.45 23.49
C ASP A 215 3.01 19.75 22.11
N GLY A 216 2.39 19.30 21.00
CA GLY A 216 2.88 19.55 19.63
C GLY A 216 4.05 18.66 19.17
N SER A 217 4.49 17.70 19.99
CA SER A 217 5.51 16.69 19.64
C SER A 217 4.87 15.42 19.06
N GLY A 218 3.95 15.57 18.10
CA GLY A 218 3.16 14.47 17.54
C GLY A 218 3.99 13.29 17.02
N ALA A 219 3.35 12.13 16.84
CA ALA A 219 3.97 10.85 16.46
C ALA A 219 4.44 10.79 14.98
N GLY A 220 4.84 11.92 14.39
CA GLY A 220 5.13 12.09 12.98
C GLY A 220 3.95 12.66 12.19
N GLU A 221 4.12 12.84 10.89
CA GLU A 221 3.05 13.30 10.00
C GLU A 221 1.90 12.28 9.94
N ILE A 222 0.68 12.71 10.29
CA ILE A 222 -0.51 11.87 10.34
C ILE A 222 -1.37 12.11 9.11
N LEU A 223 -1.71 11.03 8.41
CA LEU A 223 -2.67 10.99 7.32
C LEU A 223 -3.94 10.30 7.79
N SER A 224 -5.08 10.99 7.75
CA SER A 224 -6.38 10.40 8.08
C SER A 224 -7.06 9.76 6.87
N PHE A 225 -7.60 8.56 7.09
CA PHE A 225 -8.52 7.86 6.21
C PHE A 225 -9.88 7.63 6.87
N PRO A 226 -10.79 8.61 6.78
CA PRO A 226 -12.18 8.46 7.15
C PRO A 226 -12.79 7.21 6.50
N TYR A 227 -13.40 6.36 7.32
CA TYR A 227 -14.11 5.21 6.80
C TYR A 227 -15.27 5.65 5.90
N HIS A 228 -15.26 5.15 4.68
CA HIS A 228 -16.30 5.43 3.69
C HIS A 228 -16.69 4.12 2.96
N ARG A 229 -17.92 3.66 3.17
CA ARG A 229 -18.48 2.48 2.49
C ARG A 229 -19.99 2.63 2.27
N GLY A 230 -20.36 2.93 1.02
CA GLY A 230 -21.75 3.12 0.64
C GLY A 230 -22.34 4.31 1.40
N ARG A 231 -23.42 4.08 2.15
CA ARG A 231 -24.05 5.13 2.98
C ARG A 231 -23.31 5.43 4.28
N TYR A 232 -22.42 4.54 4.72
CA TYR A 232 -21.69 4.73 5.97
C TYR A 232 -20.43 5.54 5.68
N HIS A 233 -20.43 6.78 6.15
CA HIS A 233 -19.30 7.69 6.10
C HIS A 233 -19.05 8.22 7.51
N VAL A 234 -17.79 8.48 7.81
CA VAL A 234 -17.40 9.24 8.99
C VAL A 234 -16.91 10.60 8.50
N GLU A 235 -17.36 11.66 9.15
CA GLU A 235 -16.86 13.00 8.88
C GLU A 235 -15.36 13.08 9.19
N PRO A 236 -14.52 13.60 8.29
CA PRO A 236 -13.10 13.70 8.55
C PRO A 236 -12.78 14.52 9.80
N VAL A 237 -11.88 14.03 10.64
CA VAL A 237 -11.39 14.81 11.79
C VAL A 237 -10.66 16.05 11.28
N ALA A 238 -11.08 17.22 11.74
CA ALA A 238 -10.43 18.49 11.45
C ALA A 238 -9.43 18.82 12.58
N HIS A 239 -8.14 18.59 12.32
CA HIS A 239 -7.07 18.93 13.26
C HIS A 239 -5.85 19.49 12.49
N PRO A 240 -5.17 20.54 12.98
CA PRO A 240 -4.00 21.12 12.30
C PRO A 240 -2.88 20.13 12.00
N ASP A 241 -2.65 19.18 12.91
CA ASP A 241 -1.59 18.16 12.78
C ASP A 241 -2.02 16.92 11.97
N ILE A 242 -3.22 16.92 11.41
CA ILE A 242 -3.76 15.79 10.64
C ILE A 242 -4.01 16.21 9.22
N PHE A 243 -3.25 15.62 8.31
CA PHE A 243 -3.52 15.74 6.89
C PHE A 243 -4.70 14.84 6.52
N THR A 244 -5.80 15.45 6.07
CA THR A 244 -6.93 14.72 5.49
C THR A 244 -6.77 14.65 3.98
N CYS A 245 -6.84 13.45 3.41
CA CYS A 245 -6.72 13.25 1.97
C CYS A 245 -7.80 14.07 1.21
N PRO A 246 -7.41 14.98 0.27
CA PRO A 246 -8.38 15.82 -0.43
C PRO A 246 -9.34 15.04 -1.36
N ALA A 247 -8.97 13.80 -1.71
CA ALA A 247 -9.87 12.89 -2.41
C ALA A 247 -11.04 12.41 -1.53
N VAL A 248 -10.84 12.39 -0.20
CA VAL A 248 -11.88 11.99 0.77
C VAL A 248 -12.82 13.15 1.06
N THR A 249 -12.31 14.39 1.10
CA THR A 249 -13.13 15.61 1.26
C THR A 249 -13.88 16.01 -0.02
N GLY A 250 -13.64 15.31 -1.14
CA GLY A 250 -14.31 15.57 -2.41
C GLY A 250 -13.68 16.68 -3.26
N GLU A 251 -12.54 17.24 -2.82
CA GLU A 251 -11.78 18.25 -3.56
C GLU A 251 -11.21 17.68 -4.86
N TYR A 252 -10.61 16.48 -4.80
CA TYR A 252 -10.18 15.74 -5.98
C TYR A 252 -11.20 14.67 -6.37
N LYS A 253 -12.12 15.03 -7.27
CA LYS A 253 -13.13 14.10 -7.81
C LYS A 253 -12.48 12.97 -8.61
N LEU A 254 -13.02 11.76 -8.44
CA LEU A 254 -12.63 10.61 -9.24
C LEU A 254 -13.21 10.70 -10.64
N GLU A 255 -12.34 10.97 -11.62
CA GLU A 255 -12.73 11.05 -13.03
C GLU A 255 -12.24 9.83 -13.82
N SER A 256 -13.10 9.28 -14.67
CA SER A 256 -12.75 8.19 -15.59
C SER A 256 -12.10 8.72 -16.87
N SER A 257 -11.06 9.54 -16.75
CA SER A 257 -10.26 10.01 -17.88
C SER A 257 -8.80 9.58 -17.72
N ALA A 258 -8.21 9.09 -18.81
CA ALA A 258 -6.77 8.81 -18.88
C ALA A 258 -5.93 10.08 -19.06
N SER A 259 -6.54 11.19 -19.50
CA SER A 259 -5.86 12.48 -19.68
C SER A 259 -5.79 13.34 -18.41
N LYS A 260 -6.40 12.89 -17.31
CA LYS A 260 -6.42 13.60 -16.03
C LYS A 260 -5.61 12.84 -14.99
N LEU A 261 -4.86 13.58 -14.19
CA LEU A 261 -4.16 13.02 -13.04
C LEU A 261 -5.17 12.42 -12.05
N ARG A 262 -4.79 11.28 -11.48
CA ARG A 262 -5.51 10.67 -10.36
C ARG A 262 -5.28 11.49 -9.08
N PRO A 263 -6.14 11.38 -8.06
CA PRO A 263 -6.02 12.22 -6.86
C PRO A 263 -4.66 12.19 -6.17
N CYS A 264 -4.01 11.03 -6.03
CA CYS A 264 -2.67 10.98 -5.42
C CYS A 264 -1.57 11.45 -6.38
N GLN A 265 -1.78 11.38 -7.70
CA GLN A 265 -0.85 11.97 -8.68
C GLN A 265 -0.93 13.51 -8.70
N ALA A 266 -2.10 14.08 -8.36
CA ALA A 266 -2.28 15.52 -8.22
C ALA A 266 -1.80 16.04 -6.85
N CYS A 267 -2.21 15.37 -5.77
CA CYS A 267 -1.88 15.77 -4.39
C CYS A 267 -0.42 15.48 -4.02
N SER A 268 0.16 14.42 -4.56
CA SER A 268 1.53 13.93 -4.31
C SER A 268 1.89 13.56 -2.86
N TYR A 269 1.07 13.86 -1.85
CA TYR A 269 1.40 13.63 -0.43
C TYR A 269 1.83 12.18 -0.11
N CYS A 270 1.14 11.19 -0.69
CA CYS A 270 1.44 9.77 -0.47
C CYS A 270 2.55 9.23 -1.36
N LEU A 271 3.02 10.00 -2.34
CA LEU A 271 4.09 9.63 -3.24
C LEU A 271 5.43 10.12 -2.66
N PRO A 272 6.54 9.37 -2.83
CA PRO A 272 7.88 9.78 -2.45
C PRO A 272 8.29 11.11 -3.05
#